data_AF-A0A0F9V2D6-F1
#
_entry.id   AF-A0A0F9V2D6-F1
#
_cell.length_a   1.000
_cell.length_b   1.000
_cell.length_c   1.000
_cell.angle_alpha   90.00
_cell.angle_beta   90.00
_cell.angle_gamma   90.00
#
_symmetry.space_group_name_H-M   'P 1'
#
loop_
_entity.id
_entity.type
_entity.pdbx_description
1 polymer ?
#
loop_
_entity_poly.entity_id
_entity_poly.type
_entity_poly.pdbx_seq_one_letter_code
_entity_poly.pdbx_strand_id
1 'polypeptide(L)'
;MLDLQGYGPRLIEGAGVTIQLAVLSLILAIVLGLLTASAKMSRNWLLRRTATVYTTLIRGVPDLVLMMLLFFGGQIGVNAVSDMLYDNYDIDIYINFNAFAAGVLTIGFIFGAYMGETFRGAFMAVENGQIEAGKAYGMSDSLVFLRIRFPQMMRHALPGLSNNWMVLLKTTALVSVIGLTDMVRVAAEASRATHEPFTFLLPVAAVYLLIASVSEWIFSRLQKRYDIGFGEQ
;
A
#
# COMPACT_ATOMS: atom_id res chain seq x y z
N MET A 1 -10.29 34.70 6.88
CA MET A 1 -9.15 33.77 6.68
C MET A 1 -9.15 32.83 7.89
N LEU A 2 -9.05 31.52 7.69
CA LEU A 2 -8.87 30.59 8.80
C LEU A 2 -7.59 30.98 9.55
N ASP A 3 -7.71 31.42 10.80
CA ASP A 3 -6.55 31.72 11.64
C ASP A 3 -6.01 30.40 12.21
N LEU A 4 -4.91 29.93 11.63
CA LEU A 4 -4.26 28.69 12.01
C LEU A 4 -3.26 28.88 13.16
N GLN A 5 -3.23 30.04 13.83
CA GLN A 5 -2.44 30.32 15.03
C GLN A 5 -0.96 29.89 14.91
N GLY A 6 -0.36 30.03 13.72
CA GLY A 6 1.02 29.64 13.44
C GLY A 6 1.26 28.16 13.11
N TYR A 7 0.24 27.29 13.14
CA TYR A 7 0.35 25.86 12.78
C TYR A 7 0.28 25.58 11.27
N GLY A 8 -0.04 26.58 10.45
CA GLY A 8 -0.15 26.44 8.98
C GLY A 8 1.08 25.78 8.32
N PRO A 9 2.32 26.25 8.59
CA PRO A 9 3.53 25.62 8.04
C PRO A 9 3.71 24.15 8.46
N ARG A 10 3.39 23.84 9.73
CA ARG A 10 3.50 22.46 10.26
C ARG A 10 2.45 21.52 9.65
N LEU A 11 1.26 22.03 9.32
CA LEU A 11 0.24 21.25 8.60
C LEU A 11 0.68 20.93 7.18
N ILE A 12 1.34 21.87 6.49
CA ILE A 12 1.88 21.65 5.14
C ILE A 12 3.03 20.63 5.18
N GLU A 13 3.91 20.73 6.17
CA GLU A 13 4.99 19.75 6.37
C GLU A 13 4.41 18.35 6.65
N GLY A 14 3.42 18.26 7.54
CA GLY A 14 2.69 17.02 7.81
C GLY A 14 2.00 16.45 6.57
N ALA A 15 1.47 17.31 5.69
CA ALA A 15 0.91 16.91 4.40
C ALA A 15 1.97 16.24 3.50
N GLY A 16 3.17 16.82 3.46
CA GLY A 16 4.31 16.25 2.74
C GLY A 16 4.66 14.86 3.25
N VAL A 17 4.74 14.68 4.57
CA VAL A 17 5.01 13.38 5.20
C VAL A 17 3.92 12.37 4.86
N THR A 18 2.64 12.74 4.93
CA THR A 18 1.51 11.87 4.57
C THR A 18 1.61 11.39 3.12
N ILE A 19 1.91 12.29 2.17
CA ILE A 19 2.04 11.93 0.74
C ILE A 19 3.24 11.01 0.52
N GLN A 20 4.39 11.33 1.09
CA GLN A 20 5.60 10.49 0.97
C GLN A 20 5.36 9.09 1.53
N LEU A 21 4.76 9.01 2.72
CA LEU A 21 4.39 7.76 3.36
C LEU A 21 3.43 6.95 2.48
N ALA A 22 2.39 7.57 1.95
CA ALA A 22 1.41 6.91 1.09
C ALA A 22 2.09 6.34 -0.18
N VAL A 23 2.86 7.15 -0.90
CA VAL A 23 3.49 6.75 -2.17
C VAL A 23 4.51 5.64 -1.99
N LEU A 24 5.39 5.75 -0.98
CA LEU A 24 6.38 4.70 -0.71
C LEU A 24 5.73 3.40 -0.26
N SER A 25 4.69 3.48 0.58
CA SER A 25 3.91 2.31 0.99
C SER A 25 3.19 1.67 -0.19
N LEU A 26 2.66 2.46 -1.12
CA LEU A 26 2.03 1.96 -2.34
C LEU A 26 3.03 1.20 -3.22
N ILE A 27 4.22 1.76 -3.45
CA ILE A 27 5.28 1.10 -4.23
C ILE A 27 5.60 -0.26 -3.61
N LEU A 28 5.81 -0.30 -2.29
CA LEU A 28 6.08 -1.53 -1.57
C LEU A 28 4.90 -2.52 -1.67
N ALA A 29 3.66 -2.04 -1.51
CA ALA A 29 2.46 -2.86 -1.63
C ALA A 29 2.28 -3.44 -3.03
N ILE A 30 2.62 -2.71 -4.10
CA ILE A 30 2.59 -3.22 -5.46
C ILE A 30 3.61 -4.34 -5.64
N VAL A 31 4.85 -4.14 -5.18
CA VAL A 31 5.91 -5.16 -5.26
C VAL A 31 5.50 -6.42 -4.49
N LEU A 32 5.12 -6.28 -3.22
CA LEU A 32 4.67 -7.39 -2.39
C LEU A 32 3.40 -8.05 -2.93
N GLY A 33 2.49 -7.26 -3.50
CA GLY A 33 1.28 -7.76 -4.15
C GLY A 33 1.59 -8.63 -5.37
N LEU A 34 2.47 -8.19 -6.26
CA LEU A 34 2.89 -8.98 -7.42
C LEU A 34 3.60 -10.27 -7.00
N LEU A 35 4.46 -10.22 -5.98
CA LEU A 35 5.11 -11.40 -5.40
C LEU A 35 4.07 -12.37 -4.81
N THR A 36 3.09 -11.85 -4.07
CA THR A 36 2.02 -12.63 -3.44
C THR A 36 1.12 -13.29 -4.47
N ALA A 37 0.71 -12.54 -5.51
CA ALA A 37 -0.08 -13.07 -6.62
C ALA A 37 0.67 -14.20 -7.35
N SER A 38 1.96 -13.97 -7.64
CA SER A 38 2.83 -14.96 -8.30
C SER A 38 3.00 -16.21 -7.44
N ALA A 39 3.22 -16.07 -6.13
CA ALA A 39 3.34 -17.17 -5.19
C ALA A 39 2.04 -17.98 -5.09
N LYS A 40 0.87 -17.32 -5.06
CA LYS A 40 -0.44 -17.99 -5.05
C LYS A 40 -0.72 -18.76 -6.33
N MET A 41 -0.24 -18.28 -7.48
CA MET A 41 -0.41 -18.94 -8.78
C MET A 41 0.66 -20.00 -9.07
N SER A 42 1.67 -20.12 -8.20
CA SER A 42 2.74 -21.10 -8.36
C SER A 42 2.23 -22.53 -8.21
N ARG A 43 2.86 -23.46 -8.93
CA ARG A 43 2.63 -24.90 -8.80
C ARG A 43 3.21 -25.46 -7.49
N ASN A 44 4.15 -24.74 -6.86
CA ASN A 44 4.73 -25.14 -5.58
C ASN A 44 3.72 -24.95 -4.44
N TRP A 45 3.37 -26.05 -3.77
CA TRP A 45 2.38 -26.05 -2.70
C TRP A 45 2.78 -25.20 -1.50
N LEU A 46 4.09 -25.10 -1.20
CA LEU A 46 4.62 -24.29 -0.09
C LEU A 46 4.39 -22.81 -0.36
N LEU A 47 4.84 -22.30 -1.51
CA LEU A 47 4.66 -20.89 -1.90
C LEU A 47 3.19 -20.50 -1.93
N ARG A 48 2.34 -21.38 -2.47
CA ARG A 48 0.90 -21.15 -2.51
C ARG A 48 0.30 -21.10 -1.10
N ARG A 49 0.68 -22.03 -0.21
CA ARG A 49 0.19 -22.03 1.18
C ARG A 49 0.66 -20.82 1.96
N THR A 50 1.94 -20.47 1.91
CA THR A 50 2.48 -19.32 2.66
C THR A 50 1.80 -18.03 2.21
N ALA A 51 1.67 -17.79 0.91
CA ALA A 51 0.97 -16.63 0.38
C ALA A 51 -0.52 -16.62 0.73
N THR A 52 -1.17 -17.79 0.76
CA THR A 52 -2.57 -17.90 1.18
C THR A 52 -2.74 -17.54 2.65
N VAL A 53 -1.96 -18.14 3.54
CA VAL A 53 -1.97 -17.84 4.98
C VAL A 53 -1.70 -16.36 5.23
N TYR A 54 -0.66 -15.80 4.61
CA TYR A 54 -0.36 -14.37 4.68
C TYR A 54 -1.57 -13.51 4.30
N THR A 55 -2.17 -13.73 3.13
CA THR A 55 -3.32 -12.92 2.71
C THR A 55 -4.55 -13.10 3.59
N THR A 56 -4.79 -14.31 4.09
CA THR A 56 -5.95 -14.61 4.94
C THR A 56 -5.82 -13.96 6.31
N LEU A 57 -4.63 -14.02 6.91
CA LEU A 57 -4.37 -13.39 8.20
C LEU A 57 -4.49 -11.86 8.10
N ILE A 58 -3.80 -11.26 7.13
CA ILE A 58 -3.78 -9.81 6.99
C ILE A 58 -5.17 -9.26 6.68
N ARG A 59 -5.93 -9.91 5.80
CA ARG A 59 -7.28 -9.44 5.44
C ARG A 59 -8.36 -9.83 6.45
N GLY A 60 -8.04 -10.71 7.41
CA GLY A 60 -8.96 -11.17 8.45
C GLY A 60 -8.85 -10.38 9.76
N VAL A 61 -7.76 -9.64 9.96
CA VAL A 61 -7.50 -8.86 11.18
C VAL A 61 -7.65 -7.36 10.88
N PRO A 62 -8.21 -6.55 11.80
CA PRO A 62 -8.31 -5.11 11.59
C PRO A 62 -6.95 -4.42 11.35
N ASP A 63 -6.88 -3.53 10.36
CA ASP A 63 -5.64 -2.84 9.96
C ASP A 63 -4.95 -2.13 11.12
N LEU A 64 -5.72 -1.44 11.99
CA LEU A 64 -5.16 -0.76 13.15
C LEU A 64 -4.45 -1.71 14.11
N VAL A 65 -5.05 -2.89 14.35
CA VAL A 65 -4.46 -3.92 15.21
C VAL A 65 -3.19 -4.46 14.58
N LEU A 66 -3.21 -4.75 13.27
CA LEU A 66 -2.00 -5.17 12.55
C LEU A 66 -0.91 -4.11 12.58
N MET A 67 -1.26 -2.83 12.43
CA MET A 67 -0.29 -1.74 12.51
C MET A 67 0.39 -1.69 13.88
N MET A 68 -0.37 -1.80 14.96
CA MET A 68 0.19 -1.86 16.31
C MET A 68 1.06 -3.10 16.51
N LEU A 69 0.59 -4.28 16.09
CA LEU A 69 1.34 -5.54 16.23
C LEU A 69 2.63 -5.53 15.42
N LEU A 70 2.61 -5.03 14.19
CA LEU A 70 3.79 -4.97 13.33
C LEU A 70 4.78 -3.90 13.78
N PHE A 71 4.29 -2.76 14.27
CA PHE A 71 5.16 -1.72 14.80
C PHE A 71 5.85 -2.14 16.11
N PHE A 72 5.07 -2.50 17.13
CA PHE A 72 5.62 -2.88 18.43
C PHE A 72 6.27 -4.27 18.39
N GLY A 73 5.61 -5.25 17.77
CA GLY A 73 6.13 -6.61 17.64
C GLY A 73 7.31 -6.70 16.67
N GLY A 74 7.37 -5.86 15.64
CA GLY A 74 8.51 -5.78 14.73
C GLY A 74 9.78 -5.34 15.45
N GLN A 75 9.71 -4.31 16.28
CA GLN A 75 10.86 -3.87 17.08
C GLN A 75 11.31 -4.95 18.07
N ILE A 76 10.37 -5.62 18.74
CA ILE A 76 10.69 -6.74 19.64
C ILE A 76 11.37 -7.88 18.88
N GLY A 77 10.85 -8.25 17.71
CA GLY A 77 11.41 -9.31 16.87
C GLY A 77 12.80 -8.99 16.36
N VAL A 78 13.04 -7.75 15.95
CA VAL A 78 14.36 -7.27 15.50
C VAL A 78 15.38 -7.30 16.64
N ASN A 79 14.98 -6.83 17.83
CA ASN A 79 15.84 -6.91 19.01
C ASN A 79 16.16 -8.38 19.35
N ALA A 80 15.16 -9.27 19.36
CA ALA A 80 15.38 -10.68 19.65
C ALA A 80 16.31 -11.37 18.64
N VAL A 81 16.21 -11.01 17.35
CA VAL A 81 17.13 -11.50 16.31
C VAL A 81 18.54 -10.92 16.49
N SER A 82 18.65 -9.64 16.84
CA SER A 82 19.94 -9.00 17.17
C SER A 82 20.61 -9.68 18.36
N ASP A 83 19.86 -9.93 19.44
CA ASP A 83 20.36 -10.61 20.64
C ASP A 83 20.82 -12.04 20.30
N MET A 84 20.04 -12.78 19.50
CA MET A 84 20.42 -14.11 19.05
C MET A 84 21.69 -14.10 18.16
N LEU A 85 21.88 -13.09 17.32
CA LEU A 85 23.07 -12.94 16.48
C LEU A 85 24.30 -12.57 17.30
N TYR A 86 24.13 -11.72 18.31
CA TYR A 86 25.17 -11.37 19.26
C TYR A 86 25.63 -12.60 20.05
N ASP A 87 24.69 -13.35 20.62
CA ASP A 87 25.00 -14.54 21.44
C ASP A 87 25.69 -15.67 20.66
N ASN A 88 25.35 -15.85 19.37
CA ASN A 88 25.88 -16.95 18.57
C ASN A 88 27.11 -16.59 17.72
N TYR A 89 27.24 -15.33 17.31
CA TYR A 89 28.23 -14.90 16.33
C TYR A 89 29.02 -13.66 16.75
N ASP A 90 28.74 -13.09 17.94
CA ASP A 90 29.37 -11.86 18.46
C ASP A 90 29.16 -10.65 17.52
N ILE A 91 28.06 -10.67 16.75
CA ILE A 91 27.70 -9.61 15.80
C ILE A 91 26.63 -8.72 16.43
N ASP A 92 27.01 -7.52 16.86
CA ASP A 92 26.08 -6.50 17.36
C ASP A 92 25.45 -5.73 16.19
N ILE A 93 24.14 -5.95 15.95
CA ILE A 93 23.37 -5.25 14.91
C ILE A 93 22.14 -4.58 15.53
N TYR A 94 22.33 -3.37 16.05
CA TYR A 94 21.21 -2.55 16.50
C TYR A 94 20.47 -1.89 15.31
N ILE A 95 19.29 -2.39 14.96
CA ILE A 95 18.41 -1.77 13.97
C ILE A 95 17.26 -1.04 14.68
N ASN A 96 17.36 0.29 14.73
CA ASN A 96 16.25 1.15 15.14
C ASN A 96 15.50 1.66 13.91
N PHE A 97 14.27 1.21 13.71
CA PHE A 97 13.45 1.73 12.64
C PHE A 97 12.87 3.09 13.04
N ASN A 98 13.23 4.14 12.32
CA ASN A 98 12.52 5.41 12.41
C ASN A 98 11.03 5.17 12.13
N ALA A 99 10.14 5.84 12.87
CA ALA A 99 8.69 5.72 12.74
C ALA A 99 8.17 5.83 11.30
N PHE A 100 8.83 6.64 10.46
CA PHE A 100 8.50 6.75 9.04
C PHE A 100 8.75 5.45 8.28
N ALA A 101 9.95 4.87 8.42
CA ALA A 101 10.30 3.61 7.77
C ALA A 101 9.43 2.45 8.27
N ALA A 102 9.19 2.39 9.58
CA ALA A 102 8.30 1.41 10.19
C ALA A 102 6.86 1.54 9.63
N GLY A 103 6.37 2.78 9.47
CA GLY A 103 5.09 3.06 8.84
C GLY A 103 5.01 2.59 7.39
N VAL A 104 6.03 2.88 6.58
CA VAL A 104 6.11 2.43 5.17
C VAL A 104 6.09 0.90 5.07
N LEU A 105 6.92 0.23 5.87
CA LEU A 105 7.00 -1.24 5.87
C LEU A 105 5.69 -1.87 6.33
N THR A 106 5.08 -1.31 7.38
CA THR A 106 3.84 -1.83 7.94
C THR A 106 2.68 -1.67 6.97
N ILE A 107 2.43 -0.46 6.46
CA ILE A 107 1.36 -0.21 5.49
C ILE A 107 1.63 -1.00 4.21
N GLY A 108 2.86 -0.98 3.70
CA GLY A 108 3.22 -1.71 2.48
C GLY A 108 3.01 -3.22 2.63
N PHE A 109 3.32 -3.78 3.80
CA PHE A 109 3.07 -5.19 4.09
C PHE A 109 1.58 -5.53 4.24
N ILE A 110 0.78 -4.67 4.88
CA ILE A 110 -0.67 -4.87 4.98
C ILE A 110 -1.29 -4.80 3.57
N PHE A 111 -1.08 -3.69 2.86
CA PHE A 111 -1.64 -3.48 1.53
C PHE A 111 -1.04 -4.40 0.47
N GLY A 112 0.15 -4.95 0.67
CA GLY A 112 0.72 -6.01 -0.17
C GLY A 112 -0.21 -7.23 -0.26
N ALA A 113 -0.89 -7.60 0.82
CA ALA A 113 -1.85 -8.70 0.82
C ALA A 113 -3.11 -8.37 0.02
N TYR A 114 -3.64 -7.16 0.17
CA TYR A 114 -4.79 -6.67 -0.58
C TYR A 114 -4.48 -6.57 -2.08
N MET A 115 -3.34 -5.95 -2.43
CA MET A 115 -2.86 -5.86 -3.81
C MET A 115 -2.60 -7.23 -4.41
N GLY A 116 -2.07 -8.18 -3.64
CA GLY A 116 -1.85 -9.55 -4.10
C GLY A 116 -3.12 -10.26 -4.53
N GLU A 117 -4.23 -10.03 -3.82
CA GLU A 117 -5.52 -10.56 -4.24
C GLU A 117 -6.06 -9.86 -5.49
N THR A 118 -5.94 -8.54 -5.56
CA THR A 118 -6.33 -7.76 -6.75
C THR A 118 -5.58 -8.22 -7.99
N PHE A 119 -4.24 -8.35 -7.92
CA PHE A 119 -3.44 -8.84 -9.03
C PHE A 119 -3.78 -10.29 -9.38
N ARG A 120 -3.95 -11.17 -8.39
CA ARG A 120 -4.35 -12.56 -8.64
C ARG A 120 -5.69 -12.63 -9.38
N GLY A 121 -6.70 -11.88 -8.92
CA GLY A 121 -8.00 -11.77 -9.57
C GLY A 121 -7.86 -11.29 -11.01
N ALA A 122 -7.09 -10.23 -11.23
CA ALA A 122 -6.84 -9.67 -12.55
C ALA A 122 -6.10 -10.65 -13.48
N PHE A 123 -5.13 -11.41 -12.97
CA PHE A 123 -4.42 -12.43 -13.75
C PHE A 123 -5.31 -13.61 -14.18
N MET A 124 -6.32 -13.95 -13.39
CA MET A 124 -7.29 -15.01 -13.70
C MET A 124 -8.42 -14.53 -14.62
N ALA A 125 -8.67 -13.22 -14.67
CA ALA A 125 -9.69 -12.63 -15.54
C ALA A 125 -9.29 -12.63 -17.03
N VAL A 126 -8.00 -12.74 -17.34
CA VAL A 126 -7.51 -12.82 -18.72
C VAL A 126 -7.84 -14.18 -19.33
N GLU A 127 -8.52 -14.18 -20.47
CA GLU A 127 -8.89 -15.41 -21.19
C GLU A 127 -7.67 -16.22 -21.64
N ASN A 128 -7.67 -17.53 -21.35
CA ASN A 128 -6.58 -18.43 -21.75
C ASN A 128 -6.44 -18.54 -23.27
N GLY A 129 -7.54 -18.43 -24.03
CA GLY A 129 -7.52 -18.49 -25.49
C GLY A 129 -6.62 -17.43 -26.15
N GLN A 130 -6.55 -16.22 -25.57
CA GLN A 130 -5.64 -15.16 -26.04
C GLN A 130 -4.16 -15.54 -25.82
N ILE A 131 -3.86 -16.21 -24.71
CA ILE A 131 -2.52 -16.68 -24.36
C ILE A 131 -2.12 -17.83 -25.29
N GLU A 132 -3.02 -18.78 -25.52
CA GLU A 132 -2.82 -19.92 -26.42
C GLU A 132 -2.64 -19.47 -27.88
N ALA A 133 -3.44 -18.51 -28.36
CA ALA A 133 -3.30 -17.93 -29.70
C ALA A 133 -1.93 -17.26 -29.90
N GLY A 134 -1.45 -16.50 -28.91
CA GLY A 134 -0.11 -15.91 -28.96
C GLY A 134 1.00 -16.97 -29.06
N LYS A 135 0.89 -18.05 -28.28
CA LYS A 135 1.84 -19.17 -28.34
C LYS A 135 1.79 -19.91 -29.68
N ALA A 136 0.58 -20.17 -30.21
CA ALA A 136 0.38 -20.80 -31.51
C ALA A 136 0.95 -19.95 -32.67
N TYR A 137 0.94 -18.63 -32.52
CA TYR A 137 1.57 -17.70 -33.45
C TYR A 137 3.11 -17.65 -33.34
N GLY A 138 3.72 -18.43 -32.43
CA GLY A 138 5.17 -18.51 -32.26
C GLY A 138 5.75 -17.46 -31.31
N MET A 139 4.94 -16.76 -30.53
CA MET A 139 5.45 -15.83 -29.52
C MET A 139 6.09 -16.58 -28.35
N SER A 140 7.22 -16.08 -27.86
CA SER A 140 7.83 -16.58 -26.61
C SER A 140 6.98 -16.22 -25.40
N ASP A 141 7.12 -16.95 -24.29
CA ASP A 141 6.36 -16.69 -23.06
C ASP A 141 6.51 -15.24 -22.56
N SER A 142 7.70 -14.65 -22.70
CA SER A 142 7.95 -13.24 -22.35
C SER A 142 7.18 -12.29 -23.26
N LEU A 143 7.10 -12.59 -24.56
CA LEU A 143 6.38 -11.76 -25.53
C LEU A 143 4.87 -11.86 -25.32
N VAL A 144 4.35 -13.07 -25.08
CA VAL A 144 2.94 -13.29 -24.73
C VAL A 144 2.60 -12.55 -23.43
N PHE A 145 3.47 -12.62 -22.42
CA PHE A 145 3.26 -11.89 -21.18
C PHE A 145 3.22 -10.37 -21.41
N LEU A 146 4.25 -9.80 -22.04
CA LEU A 146 4.39 -8.35 -22.19
C LEU A 146 3.36 -7.73 -23.14
N ARG A 147 3.00 -8.41 -24.24
CA ARG A 147 2.12 -7.85 -25.27
C ARG A 147 0.66 -8.24 -25.14
N ILE A 148 0.35 -9.39 -24.54
CA ILE A 148 -1.02 -9.91 -24.47
C ILE A 148 -1.52 -9.90 -23.03
N ARG A 149 -0.86 -10.66 -22.15
CA ARG A 149 -1.38 -10.92 -20.81
C ARG A 149 -1.32 -9.70 -19.90
N PHE A 150 -0.18 -9.00 -19.86
CA PHE A 150 0.03 -7.88 -18.93
C PHE A 150 -0.89 -6.68 -19.22
N PRO A 151 -1.05 -6.21 -20.47
CA PRO A 151 -1.98 -5.11 -20.76
C PRO A 151 -3.43 -5.43 -20.39
N GLN A 152 -3.90 -6.65 -20.72
CA GLN A 152 -5.26 -7.10 -20.40
C GLN A 152 -5.45 -7.27 -18.89
N MET A 153 -4.47 -7.85 -18.20
CA MET A 153 -4.49 -7.96 -16.74
C MET A 153 -4.54 -6.58 -16.08
N MET A 154 -3.78 -5.61 -16.57
CA MET A 154 -3.76 -4.26 -16.00
C MET A 154 -5.13 -3.58 -16.08
N ARG A 155 -5.88 -3.79 -17.15
CA ARG A 155 -7.28 -3.33 -17.27
C ARG A 155 -8.14 -3.83 -16.12
N HIS A 156 -8.06 -5.11 -15.79
CA HIS A 156 -8.80 -5.70 -14.67
C HIS A 156 -8.25 -5.30 -13.30
N ALA A 157 -6.94 -5.05 -13.19
CA ALA A 157 -6.30 -4.68 -11.93
C ALA A 157 -6.59 -3.24 -11.52
N LEU A 158 -6.59 -2.29 -12.48
CA LEU A 158 -6.65 -0.85 -12.22
C LEU A 158 -7.82 -0.39 -11.33
N PRO A 159 -9.06 -0.86 -11.49
CA PRO A 159 -10.15 -0.53 -10.57
C PRO A 159 -9.85 -0.94 -9.13
N GLY A 160 -9.31 -2.15 -8.93
CA GLY A 160 -8.92 -2.65 -7.61
C GLY A 160 -7.71 -1.91 -7.02
N LEU A 161 -6.73 -1.56 -7.86
CA LEU A 161 -5.56 -0.76 -7.45
C LEU A 161 -5.98 0.64 -6.99
N SER A 162 -6.89 1.29 -7.73
CA SER A 162 -7.45 2.60 -7.36
C SER A 162 -8.16 2.55 -6.01
N ASN A 163 -9.01 1.53 -5.80
CA ASN A 163 -9.72 1.36 -4.54
C ASN A 163 -8.76 1.11 -3.37
N ASN A 164 -7.80 0.19 -3.53
CA ASN A 164 -6.81 -0.08 -2.49
C ASN A 164 -5.93 1.14 -2.20
N TRP A 165 -5.59 1.96 -3.20
CA TRP A 165 -4.89 3.22 -3.00
C TRP A 165 -5.71 4.22 -2.16
N MET A 166 -7.02 4.35 -2.40
CA MET A 166 -7.89 5.22 -1.61
C MET A 166 -7.96 4.79 -0.14
N VAL A 167 -8.02 3.49 0.12
CA VAL A 167 -8.00 2.97 1.48
C VAL A 167 -6.63 3.19 2.11
N LEU A 168 -5.53 2.88 1.40
CA LEU A 168 -4.15 3.07 1.87
C LEU A 168 -3.90 4.53 2.27
N LEU A 169 -4.31 5.48 1.42
CA LEU A 169 -4.19 6.91 1.70
C LEU A 169 -4.87 7.26 3.03
N LYS A 170 -6.08 6.77 3.29
CA LYS A 170 -6.80 7.02 4.55
C LYS A 170 -6.13 6.32 5.74
N THR A 171 -5.61 5.12 5.54
CA THR A 171 -4.91 4.34 6.56
C THR A 171 -3.62 5.03 7.03
N THR A 172 -2.99 5.88 6.22
CA THR A 172 -1.81 6.66 6.64
C THR A 172 -2.09 7.54 7.87
N ALA A 173 -3.33 8.02 8.04
CA ALA A 173 -3.75 8.79 9.21
C ALA A 173 -3.64 7.99 10.52
N LEU A 174 -3.76 6.66 10.45
CA LEU A 174 -3.66 5.78 11.61
C LEU A 174 -2.20 5.62 12.08
N VAL A 175 -1.21 5.97 11.26
CA VAL A 175 0.22 5.93 11.64
C VAL A 175 0.55 6.97 12.71
N SER A 176 -0.28 8.00 12.86
CA SER A 176 -0.22 8.94 13.98
C SER A 176 -0.33 8.26 15.35
N VAL A 177 -0.98 7.09 15.43
CA VAL A 177 -1.13 6.28 16.66
C VAL A 177 0.20 5.64 17.07
N ILE A 178 1.05 5.29 16.10
CA ILE A 178 2.38 4.71 16.35
C ILE A 178 3.49 5.77 16.49
N GLY A 179 3.10 7.05 16.65
CA GLY A 179 4.02 8.13 17.01
C GLY A 179 4.66 8.86 15.82
N LEU A 180 4.25 8.58 14.57
CA LEU A 180 4.66 9.40 13.43
C LEU A 180 3.95 10.75 13.47
N THR A 181 4.72 11.83 13.26
CA THR A 181 4.15 13.17 13.14
C THR A 181 3.71 13.44 11.71
N ASP A 182 2.49 13.02 11.38
CA ASP A 182 1.83 13.28 10.10
C ASP A 182 0.84 14.46 10.21
N MET A 183 0.13 14.76 9.11
CA MET A 183 -0.84 15.86 9.07
C MET A 183 -1.93 15.72 10.16
N VAL A 184 -2.42 14.51 10.39
CA VAL A 184 -3.48 14.24 11.38
C VAL A 184 -2.95 14.43 12.80
N ARG A 185 -1.71 14.01 13.07
CA ARG A 185 -1.05 14.25 14.36
C ARG A 185 -0.91 15.74 14.65
N VAL A 186 -0.41 16.52 13.69
CA VAL A 186 -0.24 17.97 13.85
C VAL A 186 -1.58 18.65 14.12
N ALA A 187 -2.63 18.29 13.38
CA ALA A 187 -3.96 18.84 13.59
C ALA A 187 -4.55 18.45 14.94
N ALA A 188 -4.36 17.21 15.40
CA ALA A 188 -4.82 16.76 16.70
C ALA A 188 -4.09 17.45 17.85
N GLU A 189 -2.78 17.71 17.72
CA GLU A 189 -2.01 18.47 18.70
C GLU A 189 -2.44 19.93 18.77
N ALA A 190 -2.61 20.59 17.62
CA ALA A 190 -3.12 21.96 17.56
C ALA A 190 -4.53 22.06 18.16
N SER A 191 -5.44 21.14 17.78
CA SER A 191 -6.81 21.09 18.30
C SER A 191 -6.86 20.95 19.82
N ARG A 192 -5.95 20.17 20.42
CA ARG A 192 -5.86 20.03 21.89
C ARG A 192 -5.28 21.26 22.56
N ALA A 193 -4.31 21.92 21.92
CA ALA A 193 -3.68 23.11 22.48
C ALA A 193 -4.63 24.32 22.47
N THR A 194 -5.43 24.47 21.40
CA THR A 194 -6.30 25.63 21.20
C THR A 194 -7.75 25.38 21.58
N HIS A 195 -8.12 24.11 21.85
CA HIS A 195 -9.51 23.66 22.07
C HIS A 195 -10.45 23.89 20.87
N GLU A 196 -9.89 24.05 19.66
CA GLU A 196 -10.64 24.39 18.44
C GLU A 196 -10.54 23.27 17.37
N PRO A 197 -11.18 22.10 17.56
CA PRO A 197 -10.99 20.93 16.70
C PRO A 197 -11.42 21.14 15.25
N PHE A 198 -12.52 21.85 15.01
CA PHE A 198 -13.02 22.11 13.65
C PHE A 198 -12.05 22.96 12.83
N THR A 199 -11.37 23.93 13.47
CA THR A 199 -10.43 24.84 12.82
C THR A 199 -9.24 24.11 12.19
N PHE A 200 -8.78 23.01 12.80
CA PHE A 200 -7.65 22.23 12.30
C PHE A 200 -8.07 20.99 11.49
N LEU A 201 -9.17 20.32 11.85
CA LEU A 201 -9.61 19.11 11.15
C LEU A 201 -10.28 19.38 9.79
N LEU A 202 -10.99 20.51 9.62
CA LEU A 202 -11.60 20.85 8.32
C LEU A 202 -10.56 21.06 7.21
N PRO A 203 -9.47 21.82 7.42
CA PRO A 203 -8.38 21.91 6.45
C PRO A 203 -7.76 20.54 6.14
N VAL A 204 -7.52 19.70 7.15
CA VAL A 204 -6.97 18.35 6.95
C VAL A 204 -7.91 17.52 6.07
N ALA A 205 -9.21 17.52 6.37
CA ALA A 205 -10.20 16.81 5.56
C ALA A 205 -10.21 17.32 4.10
N ALA A 206 -10.13 18.64 3.90
CA ALA A 206 -10.06 19.24 2.58
C ALA A 206 -8.80 18.81 1.80
N VAL A 207 -7.64 18.73 2.46
CA VAL A 207 -6.39 18.26 1.83
C VAL A 207 -6.48 16.77 1.47
N TYR A 208 -6.99 15.92 2.37
CA TYR A 208 -7.21 14.49 2.05
C TYR A 208 -8.17 14.31 0.87
N LEU A 209 -9.25 15.09 0.83
CA LEU A 209 -10.20 15.08 -0.28
C LEU A 209 -9.53 15.52 -1.57
N LEU A 210 -8.75 16.60 -1.56
CA LEU A 210 -8.00 17.06 -2.72
C LEU A 210 -7.05 15.98 -3.26
N ILE A 211 -6.27 15.35 -2.38
CA ILE A 211 -5.35 14.27 -2.76
C ILE A 211 -6.13 13.09 -3.35
N ALA A 212 -7.25 12.71 -2.74
CA ALA A 212 -8.10 11.62 -3.23
C ALA A 212 -8.69 11.95 -4.61
N SER A 213 -9.26 13.13 -4.80
CA SER A 213 -9.85 13.55 -6.09
C SER A 213 -8.82 13.65 -7.20
N VAL A 214 -7.63 14.19 -6.93
CA VAL A 214 -6.54 14.22 -7.91
C VAL A 214 -6.09 12.81 -8.26
N SER A 215 -5.97 11.93 -7.26
CA SER A 215 -5.59 10.54 -7.49
C SER A 215 -6.63 9.80 -8.34
N GLU A 216 -7.91 9.92 -8.02
CA GLU A 216 -9.01 9.30 -8.76
C GLU A 216 -9.05 9.78 -10.21
N TRP A 217 -8.82 11.08 -10.44
CA TRP A 217 -8.67 11.61 -11.78
C TRP A 217 -7.50 10.95 -12.54
N ILE A 218 -6.32 10.79 -11.91
CA ILE A 218 -5.17 10.08 -12.52
C ILE A 218 -5.54 8.62 -12.86
N PHE A 219 -6.16 7.90 -11.92
CA PHE A 219 -6.58 6.51 -12.15
C PHE A 219 -7.62 6.40 -13.27
N SER A 220 -8.56 7.34 -13.36
CA SER A 220 -9.56 7.36 -14.44
C SER A 220 -8.91 7.55 -15.83
N ARG A 221 -7.84 8.35 -15.91
CA ARG A 221 -7.06 8.53 -17.15
C ARG A 221 -6.27 7.28 -17.51
N LEU A 222 -5.71 6.60 -16.52
CA LEU A 222 -5.04 5.32 -16.72
C LEU A 222 -6.03 4.24 -17.19
N GLN A 223 -7.19 4.11 -16.55
CA GLN A 223 -8.24 3.18 -16.96
C GLN A 223 -8.64 3.40 -18.42
N LYS A 224 -8.99 4.64 -18.80
CA LYS A 224 -9.31 5.00 -20.19
C LYS A 224 -8.24 4.60 -21.20
N ARG A 225 -6.96 4.61 -20.82
CA ARG A 225 -5.84 4.19 -21.69
C ARG A 225 -5.79 2.67 -21.87
N TYR A 226 -6.09 1.90 -20.83
CA TYR A 226 -6.08 0.43 -20.88
C TYR A 226 -7.40 -0.17 -21.41
N ASP A 227 -8.49 0.61 -21.40
CA ASP A 227 -9.78 0.23 -21.99
C ASP A 227 -9.85 0.47 -23.52
N ILE A 228 -8.85 1.12 -24.12
CA ILE A 228 -8.81 1.37 -25.57
C ILE A 228 -8.84 0.03 -26.34
N GLY A 229 -9.86 -0.16 -27.17
CA GLY A 229 -10.06 -1.38 -27.98
C GLY A 229 -11.17 -2.30 -27.47
N PHE A 230 -11.68 -2.07 -26.27
CA PHE A 230 -12.87 -2.72 -25.74
C PHE A 230 -13.96 -1.66 -25.51
N GLY A 231 -14.43 -1.06 -26.61
CA GLY A 231 -15.60 -0.18 -26.57
C GLY A 231 -16.81 -0.93 -26.04
N GLU A 232 -17.57 -0.29 -25.15
CA GLU A 232 -18.82 -0.78 -24.58
C GLU A 232 -19.71 -1.40 -25.67
N GLN A 233 -20.08 -2.67 -25.46
CA GLN A 233 -21.34 -3.21 -25.99
C GLN A 233 -22.44 -2.90 -25.00
#